data_AF-A0A0B6YRY6-F1
#
_entry.id   AF-A0A0B6YRY6-F1
#
_cell.length_a   1.000
_cell.length_b   1.000
_cell.length_c   1.000
_cell.angle_alpha   90.00
_cell.angle_beta   90.00
_cell.angle_gamma   90.00
#
_symmetry.space_group_name_H-M   'P 1'
#
loop_
_entity.id
_entity.type
_entity.pdbx_description
1 polymer ?
#
loop_
_entity_poly.entity_id
_entity_poly.type
_entity_poly.pdbx_seq_one_letter_code
_entity_poly.pdbx_strand_id
1 'polypeptide(L)'
;LKTHLKQNRLEVINQQDANFSTALELAVRFGKTLIIQDVDGVEPVLFPLLRGDLTALGPRYVVQVGDKIIDYNEEFRLFLTTRNPSPEIPPDALAII
;
A
#
# COMPACT_ATOMS: atom_id res chain seq x y z
N LEU A 1 -12.18 -11.87 1.71
CA LEU A 1 -11.64 -10.65 1.05
C LEU A 1 -11.47 -10.83 -0.46
N LYS A 2 -10.56 -11.69 -0.94
CA LYS A 2 -10.28 -11.89 -2.38
C LYS A 2 -11.53 -12.19 -3.24
N THR A 3 -12.43 -13.04 -2.76
CA THR A 3 -13.67 -13.40 -3.49
C THR A 3 -14.64 -12.23 -3.68
N HIS A 4 -14.68 -11.28 -2.75
CA HIS A 4 -15.57 -10.11 -2.81
C HIS A 4 -14.97 -8.94 -3.61
N LEU A 5 -13.65 -8.95 -3.82
CA LEU A 5 -12.93 -7.90 -4.56
C LEU A 5 -12.66 -8.28 -6.02
N LYS A 6 -13.16 -9.42 -6.51
CA LYS A 6 -12.91 -9.92 -7.88
C LYS A 6 -13.41 -8.98 -8.99
N GLN A 7 -14.34 -8.08 -8.71
CA GLN A 7 -14.82 -7.06 -9.65
C GLN A 7 -13.93 -5.81 -9.69
N ASN A 8 -13.06 -5.63 -8.69
CA ASN A 8 -12.03 -4.60 -8.69
C ASN A 8 -10.74 -5.15 -9.30
N ARG A 9 -9.91 -4.27 -9.84
CA ARG A 9 -8.55 -4.60 -10.35
C ARG A 9 -7.67 -5.01 -9.17
N LEU A 10 -7.87 -6.23 -8.68
CA LEU A 10 -7.24 -6.80 -7.52
C LEU A 10 -5.85 -7.34 -7.89
N GLU A 11 -4.85 -6.95 -7.13
CA GLU A 11 -3.50 -7.49 -7.20
C GLU A 11 -3.11 -8.03 -5.82
N VAL A 12 -2.45 -9.18 -5.81
CA VAL A 12 -2.05 -9.86 -4.58
C VAL A 12 -0.59 -10.24 -4.72
N ILE A 13 0.23 -9.80 -3.77
CA ILE A 13 1.67 -10.05 -3.73
C ILE A 13 2.09 -10.48 -2.32
N ASN A 14 3.28 -11.03 -2.18
CA ASN A 14 3.92 -11.24 -0.89
C ASN A 14 4.90 -10.08 -0.59
N GLN A 15 5.15 -9.80 0.69
CA GLN A 15 6.11 -8.75 1.08
C GLN A 15 7.53 -9.01 0.54
N GLN A 16 7.93 -10.28 0.46
CA GLN A 16 9.27 -10.70 -0.02
C GLN A 16 9.35 -10.87 -1.55
N ASP A 17 8.28 -10.53 -2.29
CA ASP A 17 8.30 -10.62 -3.75
C ASP A 17 9.29 -9.61 -4.33
N ALA A 18 10.14 -10.04 -5.27
CA ALA A 18 11.10 -9.16 -5.94
C ALA A 18 10.41 -8.00 -6.68
N ASN A 19 9.14 -8.17 -7.03
CA ASN A 19 8.32 -7.15 -7.69
C ASN A 19 7.56 -6.24 -6.72
N PHE A 20 7.78 -6.35 -5.41
CA PHE A 20 7.02 -5.62 -4.38
C PHE A 20 6.91 -4.12 -4.67
N SER A 21 8.05 -3.45 -4.87
CA SER A 21 8.08 -2.00 -5.14
C SER A 21 7.33 -1.66 -6.42
N THR A 22 7.61 -2.38 -7.51
CA THR A 22 6.95 -2.15 -8.80
C THR A 22 5.43 -2.34 -8.71
N ALA A 23 4.97 -3.40 -8.03
CA ALA A 23 3.56 -3.66 -7.84
C ALA A 23 2.87 -2.58 -6.99
N LEU A 24 3.52 -2.12 -5.92
CA LEU A 24 3.04 -1.01 -5.09
C LEU A 24 2.89 0.27 -5.90
N GLU A 25 3.93 0.66 -6.65
CA GLU A 25 3.94 1.86 -7.49
C GLU A 25 2.80 1.84 -8.52
N LEU A 26 2.64 0.72 -9.23
CA LEU A 26 1.61 0.56 -10.25
C LEU A 26 0.22 0.51 -9.63
N ALA A 27 0.05 -0.11 -8.47
CA ALA A 27 -1.23 -0.18 -7.80
C ALA A 27 -1.72 1.20 -7.36
N VAL A 28 -0.84 2.02 -6.77
CA VAL A 28 -1.13 3.42 -6.41
C VAL A 28 -1.51 4.23 -7.64
N ARG A 29 -0.72 4.15 -8.71
CA ARG A 29 -0.95 4.92 -9.93
C ARG A 29 -2.26 4.56 -10.64
N PHE A 30 -2.60 3.28 -10.68
CA PHE A 30 -3.75 2.77 -11.45
C PHE A 30 -5.01 2.52 -10.62
N GLY A 31 -5.01 2.90 -9.33
CA GLY A 31 -6.17 2.72 -8.45
C GLY A 31 -6.51 1.25 -8.21
N LYS A 32 -5.51 0.37 -8.22
CA LYS A 32 -5.75 -1.05 -7.95
C LYS A 32 -6.02 -1.28 -6.48
N THR A 33 -6.75 -2.35 -6.18
CA THR A 33 -6.78 -2.87 -4.82
C THR A 33 -5.58 -3.81 -4.66
N LEU A 34 -4.66 -3.48 -3.76
CA LEU A 34 -3.46 -4.27 -3.49
C LEU A 34 -3.58 -5.00 -2.15
N ILE A 35 -3.37 -6.31 -2.16
CA ILE A 35 -3.24 -7.13 -0.95
C ILE A 35 -1.78 -7.58 -0.84
N ILE A 36 -1.10 -7.19 0.23
CA ILE A 36 0.22 -7.71 0.59
C ILE A 36 0.03 -8.80 1.63
N GLN A 37 0.50 -10.00 1.32
CA GLN A 37 0.38 -11.18 2.15
C GLN A 37 1.67 -11.50 2.90
N ASP A 38 1.48 -12.26 3.99
CA ASP A 38 2.54 -12.79 4.83
C ASP A 38 3.50 -11.69 5.28
N VAL A 39 2.91 -10.59 5.76
CA VAL A 39 3.64 -9.41 6.22
C VAL A 39 4.23 -9.69 7.60
N ASP A 40 5.53 -9.57 7.76
CA ASP A 40 6.24 -9.75 9.03
C ASP A 40 6.21 -8.46 9.90
N GLY A 41 6.14 -7.31 9.23
CA GLY A 41 6.04 -5.97 9.81
C GLY A 41 5.76 -4.95 8.73
N VAL A 42 5.45 -3.71 9.09
CA VAL A 42 5.13 -2.66 8.10
C VAL A 42 6.41 -2.10 7.49
N GLU A 43 6.62 -2.30 6.19
CA GLU A 43 7.74 -1.67 5.47
C GLU A 43 7.67 -0.13 5.54
N PRO A 44 8.79 0.57 5.80
CA PRO A 44 8.81 2.05 5.84
C PRO A 44 8.30 2.73 4.56
N VAL A 45 8.46 2.09 3.40
CA VAL A 45 7.95 2.59 2.11
C VAL A 45 6.44 2.72 2.08
N LEU A 46 5.72 2.00 2.96
CA LEU A 46 4.28 2.06 3.08
C LEU A 46 3.80 3.22 3.97
N PHE A 47 4.68 3.80 4.80
CA PHE A 47 4.26 4.82 5.77
C PHE A 47 3.53 5.99 5.10
N PRO A 48 4.06 6.66 4.05
CA PRO A 48 3.37 7.79 3.44
C PRO A 48 1.95 7.46 2.95
N LEU A 49 1.75 6.24 2.45
CA LEU A 49 0.43 5.75 2.02
C LEU A 49 -0.50 5.50 3.21
N LEU A 50 0.00 4.90 4.29
CA LEU A 50 -0.77 4.62 5.49
C LEU A 50 -1.17 5.92 6.20
N ARG A 51 -0.25 6.89 6.28
CA ARG A 51 -0.50 8.21 6.90
C ARG A 51 -1.41 9.11 6.07
N GLY A 52 -1.52 8.83 4.76
CA GLY A 52 -2.17 9.73 3.83
C GLY A 52 -1.36 11.02 3.58
N ASP A 53 -0.04 10.92 3.51
CA ASP A 53 0.88 12.03 3.23
C ASP A 53 0.76 12.48 1.75
N LEU A 54 -0.42 12.97 1.37
CA LEU A 54 -0.75 13.39 0.02
C LEU A 54 -0.40 14.87 -0.19
N THR A 55 0.32 15.16 -1.27
CA THR A 55 0.61 16.53 -1.70
C THR A 55 -0.25 16.90 -2.89
N ALA A 56 -0.93 18.04 -2.83
CA ALA A 56 -1.69 18.56 -3.96
C ALA A 56 -0.74 19.13 -5.02
N LEU A 57 -0.90 18.69 -6.27
CA LEU A 57 -0.18 19.20 -7.45
C LEU A 57 -1.21 19.55 -8.53
N GLY A 58 -1.68 20.81 -8.47
CA GLY A 58 -2.81 21.25 -9.29
C GLY A 58 -4.09 20.47 -8.93
N PRO A 59 -4.77 19.83 -9.90
CA PRO A 59 -5.99 19.05 -9.63
C PRO A 59 -5.73 17.61 -9.18
N ARG A 60 -4.47 17.21 -9.02
CA ARG A 60 -4.08 15.82 -8.68
C ARG A 60 -3.42 15.78 -7.31
N TYR A 61 -3.47 14.61 -6.68
CA TYR A 61 -2.66 14.30 -5.51
C TYR A 61 -1.45 13.44 -5.90
N VAL A 62 -0.35 13.63 -5.21
CA VAL A 62 0.85 12.80 -5.32
C VAL A 62 1.28 12.32 -3.94
N VAL A 63 1.97 11.18 -3.90
CA VAL A 63 2.51 10.59 -2.67
C VAL A 63 3.94 10.12 -2.91
N GLN A 64 4.78 10.21 -1.89
CA GLN A 64 6.14 9.67 -1.95
C GLN A 64 6.13 8.18 -1.60
N VAL A 65 6.67 7.34 -2.48
CA VAL A 65 6.85 5.90 -2.27
C VAL A 65 8.31 5.59 -2.58
N GLY A 66 9.08 5.32 -1.53
CA GLY A 66 10.53 5.17 -1.64
C GLY A 66 11.19 6.47 -2.11
N ASP A 67 11.93 6.40 -3.21
CA ASP A 67 12.60 7.52 -3.86
C ASP A 67 11.75 8.21 -4.94
N LYS A 68 10.50 7.75 -5.15
CA LYS A 68 9.63 8.23 -6.24
C LYS A 68 8.44 9.02 -5.72
N ILE A 69 8.04 10.02 -6.51
CA ILE A 69 6.77 10.73 -6.36
C ILE A 69 5.79 10.12 -7.37
N ILE A 70 4.62 9.69 -6.90
CA ILE A 70 3.64 8.94 -7.71
C ILE A 70 2.30 9.67 -7.66
N ASP A 71 1.66 9.81 -8.83
CA ASP A 71 0.25 10.22 -8.91
C ASP A 71 -0.61 9.26 -8.09
N TYR A 72 -1.30 9.81 -7.09
CA TYR A 72 -2.20 9.06 -6.23
C TYR A 72 -3.58 8.97 -6.86
N ASN A 73 -4.07 7.73 -7.05
CA ASN A 73 -5.42 7.48 -7.50
C ASN A 73 -6.33 7.21 -6.29
N GLU A 74 -7.43 7.96 -6.16
CA GLU A 74 -8.37 7.86 -5.03
C GLU A 74 -9.11 6.51 -4.94
N GLU A 75 -9.14 5.74 -6.02
CA GLU A 75 -9.67 4.36 -6.04
C GLU A 75 -8.70 3.34 -5.41
N PHE A 76 -7.44 3.72 -5.16
CA PHE A 76 -6.45 2.84 -4.54
C PHE A 76 -6.92 2.36 -3.17
N ARG A 77 -6.73 1.06 -2.92
CA ARG A 77 -7.03 0.42 -1.63
C ARG A 77 -5.89 -0.53 -1.29
N LEU A 78 -5.39 -0.45 -0.06
CA LEU A 78 -4.30 -1.30 0.44
C LEU A 78 -4.82 -2.19 1.57
N PHE A 79 -4.49 -3.48 1.52
CA PHE A 79 -4.72 -4.42 2.61
C PHE A 79 -3.44 -5.15 2.93
N LEU A 80 -3.10 -5.23 4.21
CA LEU A 80 -1.98 -6.01 4.73
C LEU A 80 -2.54 -7.23 5.45
N THR A 81 -1.93 -8.40 5.24
CA THR A 81 -2.30 -9.62 5.95
C THR A 81 -1.06 -10.28 6.51
N THR A 82 -1.15 -10.76 7.75
CA THR A 82 -0.07 -11.46 8.44
C THR A 82 -0.59 -12.77 9.03
N ARG A 83 0.30 -13.76 9.15
CA ARG A 83 0.05 -15.00 9.92
C ARG A 83 0.57 -14.87 11.35
N ASN A 84 1.37 -13.85 11.64
CA ASN A 84 1.86 -13.58 12.97
C ASN A 84 0.72 -12.97 13.82
N PRO A 85 0.27 -13.63 14.91
CA PRO A 85 -0.78 -13.08 15.77
C PRO A 85 -0.32 -11.87 16.59
N SER A 86 0.99 -11.57 16.60
CA SER A 86 1.58 -10.43 17.31
C SER A 86 2.60 -9.74 16.39
N PRO A 87 2.14 -9.08 15.31
CA PRO A 87 3.04 -8.36 14.41
C PRO A 87 3.67 -7.18 15.15
N GLU A 88 4.97 -6.96 14.95
CA GLU A 88 5.62 -5.75 15.44
C GLU A 88 5.18 -4.57 14.57
N ILE A 89 4.35 -3.71 15.15
CA ILE A 89 3.90 -2.48 14.50
C ILE A 89 4.72 -1.34 15.08
N PRO A 90 5.57 -0.67 14.28
CA PRO A 90 6.35 0.46 14.77
C PRO A 90 5.41 1.58 15.25
N PRO A 91 5.81 2.39 16.25
CA PRO A 91 4.96 3.46 16.80
C PRO A 91 4.38 4.40 15.74
N ASP A 92 5.17 4.70 14.71
CA ASP A 92 4.77 5.55 13.58
C ASP A 92 3.62 4.94 12.76
N ALA A 93 3.54 3.61 12.71
CA ALA A 93 2.41 2.91 12.08
C ALA A 93 1.23 2.75 13.05
N LEU A 94 1.47 2.52 14.35
CA LEU A 94 0.42 2.41 15.39
C LEU A 94 -0.43 3.67 15.52
N ALA A 95 0.15 4.85 15.30
CA ALA A 95 -0.57 6.13 15.42
C ALA A 95 -1.68 6.32 14.36
N ILE A 96 -1.82 5.38 13.43
CA ILE A 96 -2.55 5.55 12.16
C ILE A 96 -3.59 4.45 11.93
N ILE A 97 -3.62 3.42 12.80
CA ILE A 97 -4.53 2.27 12.74
C ILE A 97 -5.74 2.48 13.64
#